data_AF-A0A8X6F2Q0-F1
#
_entry.id   AF-A0A8X6F2Q0-F1
#
_cell.length_a   1.000
_cell.length_b   1.000
_cell.length_c   1.000
_cell.angle_alpha   90.00
_cell.angle_beta   90.00
_cell.angle_gamma   90.00
#
_symmetry.space_group_name_H-M   'P 1'
#
loop_
_entity.id
_entity.type
_entity.pdbx_description
1 polymer ?
#
loop_
_entity_poly.entity_id
_entity_poly.type
_entity_poly.pdbx_seq_one_letter_code
_entity_poly.pdbx_strand_id
1 'polypeptide(L)'
;IPSDGLFIESSGRSNHRFFLILLTYYALCNFYYDNNNESLPALKMLWRSISDAFITSDEMTNSLFKFSSNPNFMNGEPLMICNMVNLIYPTTVSRPRLLQHLCRCSIRQRLAENYQLPDGIQKLGLPTLLKNYVDLEYD
;
A
#
# COMPACT_ATOMS: atom_id res chain seq x y z
N ILE A 1 -40.43 17.50 -10.94
CA ILE A 1 -39.59 17.51 -9.72
C ILE A 1 -38.64 16.34 -9.84
N PRO A 2 -37.35 16.52 -10.16
CA PRO A 2 -36.38 15.45 -10.05
C PRO A 2 -35.51 15.67 -8.80
N SER A 3 -35.50 14.68 -7.93
CA SER A 3 -34.55 14.51 -6.85
C SER A 3 -34.03 13.07 -6.91
N ASP A 4 -32.77 12.92 -6.54
CA ASP A 4 -31.94 11.72 -6.43
C ASP A 4 -31.04 11.47 -7.66
N GLY A 5 -29.74 11.74 -7.65
CA GLY A 5 -28.83 11.99 -6.54
C GLY A 5 -27.67 11.01 -6.58
N LEU A 6 -26.53 11.51 -7.05
CA LEU A 6 -25.15 11.10 -6.75
C LEU A 6 -24.65 9.67 -7.05
N PHE A 7 -23.34 9.65 -7.36
CA PHE A 7 -22.40 8.53 -7.47
C PHE A 7 -22.22 7.87 -8.84
N ILE A 8 -21.82 8.68 -9.82
CA ILE A 8 -20.89 8.20 -10.87
C ILE A 8 -19.53 8.87 -10.63
N GLU A 9 -18.87 8.49 -9.53
CA GLU A 9 -17.46 8.79 -9.28
C GLU A 9 -16.82 7.56 -8.62
N SER A 10 -16.32 6.61 -9.42
CA SER A 10 -15.52 5.51 -8.86
C SER A 10 -14.57 4.81 -9.83
N SER A 11 -14.56 5.15 -11.12
CA SER A 11 -13.66 4.51 -12.10
C SER A 11 -12.17 4.80 -11.86
N GLY A 12 -11.82 5.92 -11.21
CA GLY A 12 -10.43 6.25 -10.86
C GLY A 12 -9.92 5.58 -9.58
N ARG A 13 -10.79 5.39 -8.58
CA ARG A 13 -10.42 4.70 -7.33
C ARG A 13 -10.28 3.20 -7.51
N SER A 14 -11.05 2.58 -8.42
CA SER A 14 -10.99 1.12 -8.63
C SER A 14 -9.67 0.67 -9.27
N ASN A 15 -9.14 1.40 -10.25
CA ASN A 15 -7.97 0.94 -11.02
C ASN A 15 -6.65 1.13 -10.26
N HIS A 16 -6.45 2.29 -9.61
CA HIS A 16 -5.27 2.54 -8.76
C HIS A 16 -5.24 1.57 -7.58
N ARG A 17 -6.37 1.41 -6.88
CA ARG A 17 -6.47 0.50 -5.74
C ARG A 17 -6.21 -0.95 -6.15
N PHE A 18 -6.76 -1.36 -7.29
CA PHE A 18 -6.52 -2.69 -7.85
C PHE A 18 -5.06 -2.91 -8.24
N PHE A 19 -4.41 -1.91 -8.82
CA PHE A 19 -2.97 -1.96 -9.09
C PHE A 19 -2.16 -2.16 -7.81
N LEU A 20 -2.48 -1.43 -6.73
CA LEU A 20 -1.84 -1.62 -5.43
C LEU A 20 -2.07 -3.04 -4.87
N ILE A 21 -3.26 -3.61 -5.04
CA ILE A 21 -3.56 -4.99 -4.65
C ILE A 21 -2.68 -5.98 -5.43
N LEU A 22 -2.59 -5.85 -6.75
CA LEU A 22 -1.74 -6.72 -7.57
C LEU A 22 -0.26 -6.59 -7.22
N LEU A 23 0.23 -5.37 -7.00
CA LEU A 23 1.62 -5.13 -6.62
C LEU A 23 1.95 -5.75 -5.26
N THR A 24 1.04 -5.62 -4.30
CA THR A 24 1.16 -6.23 -2.97
C THR A 24 1.13 -7.75 -3.08
N TYR A 25 0.24 -8.30 -3.90
CA TYR A 25 0.14 -9.74 -4.14
C TYR A 25 1.44 -10.29 -4.72
N TYR A 26 1.94 -9.65 -5.76
CA TYR A 26 3.19 -10.02 -6.39
C TYR A 26 4.37 -9.97 -5.41
N ALA A 27 4.48 -8.91 -4.60
CA ALA A 27 5.53 -8.79 -3.59
C ALA A 27 5.42 -9.88 -2.52
N LEU A 28 4.21 -10.22 -2.08
CA LEU A 28 3.95 -11.29 -1.12
C LEU A 28 4.29 -12.68 -1.66
N CYS A 29 3.92 -12.97 -2.91
CA CYS A 29 4.29 -14.22 -3.55
C CYS A 29 5.80 -14.33 -3.70
N ASN A 30 6.49 -13.26 -4.12
CA ASN A 30 7.95 -13.28 -4.17
C ASN A 30 8.56 -13.50 -2.77
N PHE A 31 8.08 -12.83 -1.72
CA PHE A 31 8.57 -13.06 -0.36
C PHE A 31 8.38 -14.50 0.13
N TYR A 32 7.33 -15.18 -0.31
CA TYR A 32 7.07 -16.56 0.09
C TYR A 32 7.89 -17.58 -0.70
N TYR A 33 7.96 -17.42 -2.02
CA TYR A 33 8.63 -18.37 -2.90
C TYR A 33 10.14 -18.14 -2.98
N ASP A 34 10.57 -16.89 -2.91
CA ASP A 34 11.96 -16.52 -2.77
C ASP A 34 12.24 -16.46 -1.26
N ASN A 35 13.11 -17.33 -0.74
CA ASN A 35 13.60 -17.29 0.66
C ASN A 35 14.46 -16.02 0.94
N ASN A 36 14.23 -14.96 0.17
CA ASN A 36 15.03 -13.77 0.08
C ASN A 36 14.39 -12.67 0.93
N ASN A 37 15.04 -12.38 2.06
CA ASN A 37 14.57 -11.50 3.11
C ASN A 37 14.43 -10.02 2.68
N GLU A 38 14.82 -9.65 1.46
CA GLU A 38 14.83 -8.26 0.96
C GLU A 38 13.47 -7.77 0.44
N SER A 39 12.56 -8.67 0.08
CA SER A 39 11.25 -8.32 -0.47
C SER A 39 10.31 -7.67 0.57
N LEU A 40 10.40 -8.08 1.84
CA LEU A 40 9.61 -7.50 2.94
C LEU A 40 10.01 -6.05 3.28
N PRO A 41 11.31 -5.70 3.42
CA PRO A 41 11.75 -4.30 3.52
C PRO A 41 11.30 -3.43 2.35
N ALA A 42 11.44 -3.91 1.11
CA ALA A 42 11.00 -3.18 -0.08
C ALA A 42 9.48 -2.93 -0.05
N LEU A 43 8.71 -3.94 0.35
CA LEU A 43 7.27 -3.83 0.50
C LEU A 43 6.89 -2.82 1.60
N LYS A 44 7.58 -2.83 2.75
CA LYS A 44 7.39 -1.83 3.81
C LYS A 44 7.72 -0.43 3.31
N MET A 45 8.82 -0.23 2.58
CA MET A 45 9.18 1.08 2.00
C MET A 45 8.12 1.57 1.01
N LEU A 46 7.62 0.69 0.13
CA LEU A 46 6.55 1.00 -0.79
C LEU A 46 5.31 1.49 -0.03
N TRP A 47 4.87 0.73 0.96
CA TRP A 47 3.71 1.08 1.79
C TRP A 47 3.87 2.34 2.63
N ARG A 48 5.10 2.68 3.00
CA ARG A 48 5.42 3.93 3.70
C ARG A 48 5.34 5.15 2.79
N SER A 49 5.46 4.97 1.48
CA SER A 49 5.48 6.06 0.50
C SER A 49 4.11 6.42 -0.08
N ILE A 50 3.09 5.58 0.11
CA ILE A 50 1.75 5.74 -0.48
C ILE A 50 0.75 6.23 0.58
N SER A 51 -0.11 7.19 0.24
CA SER A 51 -1.10 7.78 1.17
C SER A 51 -2.38 6.94 1.34
N ASP A 52 -2.57 5.93 0.50
CA ASP A 52 -3.69 5.00 0.54
C ASP A 52 -3.82 4.25 1.88
N ALA A 53 -5.07 3.92 2.23
CA ALA A 53 -5.38 3.05 3.37
C ALA A 53 -4.71 1.68 3.20
N PHE A 54 -4.46 0.97 4.31
CA PHE A 54 -3.98 -0.42 4.21
C PHE A 54 -5.00 -1.28 3.45
N ILE A 55 -4.48 -2.22 2.65
CA ILE A 55 -5.31 -3.25 2.00
C ILE A 55 -5.61 -4.32 3.05
N THR A 56 -6.89 -4.62 3.25
CA THR A 56 -7.28 -5.70 4.17
C THR A 56 -7.15 -7.05 3.47
N SER A 57 -6.99 -8.10 4.28
CA SER A 57 -7.02 -9.49 3.80
C SER A 57 -8.26 -9.79 2.97
N ASP A 58 -9.44 -9.33 3.42
CA ASP A 58 -10.70 -9.53 2.71
C ASP A 58 -10.76 -8.76 1.38
N GLU A 59 -10.27 -7.52 1.37
CA GLU A 59 -10.20 -6.70 0.15
C GLU A 59 -9.30 -7.34 -0.91
N MET A 60 -8.14 -7.83 -0.48
CA MET A 60 -7.18 -8.52 -1.32
C MET A 60 -7.76 -9.81 -1.90
N THR A 61 -8.25 -10.68 -1.03
CA THR A 61 -8.83 -11.98 -1.41
C THR A 61 -9.98 -11.78 -2.39
N ASN A 62 -10.97 -10.95 -2.04
CA ASN A 62 -12.13 -10.70 -2.93
C ASN A 62 -11.73 -10.10 -4.29
N SER A 63 -10.67 -9.29 -4.35
CA SER A 63 -10.21 -8.67 -5.59
C SER A 63 -9.46 -9.65 -6.48
N LEU A 64 -8.64 -10.52 -5.89
CA LEU A 64 -7.92 -11.57 -6.61
C LEU A 64 -8.86 -12.67 -7.11
N PHE A 65 -9.86 -13.06 -6.30
CA PHE A 65 -10.92 -13.99 -6.69
C PHE A 65 -11.68 -13.53 -7.93
N LYS A 66 -12.03 -12.23 -8.00
CA LYS A 66 -12.71 -11.65 -9.17
C LYS A 66 -11.88 -11.73 -10.44
N PHE A 67 -10.55 -11.75 -10.31
CA PHE A 67 -9.62 -11.81 -11.43
C PHE A 67 -9.34 -13.27 -11.86
N SER A 68 -9.26 -14.19 -10.91
CA SER A 68 -9.10 -15.61 -11.21
C SER A 68 -10.44 -16.24 -11.59
N SER A 69 -10.83 -16.20 -12.87
CA SER A 69 -11.92 -17.03 -13.41
C SER A 69 -11.65 -18.54 -13.29
N ASN A 70 -10.51 -18.94 -12.72
CA ASN A 70 -10.04 -20.31 -12.62
C ASN A 70 -10.23 -20.84 -11.18
N PRO A 71 -11.15 -21.81 -10.96
CA PRO A 71 -11.40 -22.39 -9.64
C PRO A 71 -10.20 -23.14 -9.06
N ASN A 72 -9.16 -23.44 -9.86
CA ASN A 72 -7.93 -24.07 -9.39
C ASN A 72 -6.93 -23.12 -8.72
N PHE A 73 -7.15 -21.79 -8.77
CA PHE A 73 -6.34 -20.80 -8.05
C PHE A 73 -6.51 -20.91 -6.51
N MET A 74 -7.43 -21.78 -6.05
CA MET A 74 -7.96 -21.78 -4.68
C MET A 74 -7.40 -22.84 -3.74
N ASN A 75 -6.51 -23.70 -4.20
CA ASN A 75 -5.94 -24.71 -3.33
C ASN A 75 -4.69 -24.17 -2.61
N GLY A 76 -4.92 -23.38 -1.54
CA GLY A 76 -3.90 -23.03 -0.54
C GLY A 76 -3.35 -21.59 -0.61
N GLU A 77 -3.34 -20.94 -1.77
CA GLU A 77 -2.84 -19.57 -1.94
C GLU A 77 -3.63 -18.50 -1.16
N PRO A 78 -4.98 -18.53 -1.07
CA PRO A 78 -5.73 -17.50 -0.35
C PRO A 78 -5.42 -17.43 1.14
N LEU A 79 -5.30 -18.59 1.81
CA LEU A 79 -4.98 -18.64 3.23
C LEU A 79 -3.56 -18.14 3.50
N MET A 80 -2.63 -18.44 2.59
CA MET A 80 -1.26 -17.93 2.62
C MET A 80 -1.23 -16.40 2.47
N ILE A 81 -1.97 -15.84 1.50
CA ILE A 81 -2.10 -14.39 1.31
C ILE A 81 -2.68 -13.74 2.57
N CYS A 82 -3.76 -14.31 3.14
CA CYS A 82 -4.37 -13.79 4.37
C CYS A 82 -3.36 -13.75 5.53
N ASN A 83 -2.62 -14.84 5.74
CA ASN A 83 -1.60 -14.91 6.78
C ASN A 83 -0.47 -13.91 6.56
N MET A 84 -0.04 -13.73 5.31
CA MET A 84 1.03 -12.80 4.96
C MET A 84 0.61 -11.34 5.07
N VAL A 85 -0.59 -10.98 4.63
CA VAL A 85 -1.14 -9.63 4.82
C VAL A 85 -1.21 -9.30 6.32
N ASN A 86 -1.70 -10.23 7.14
CA ASN A 86 -1.77 -10.06 8.60
C ASN A 86 -0.38 -9.96 9.25
N LEU A 87 0.64 -10.63 8.71
CA LEU A 87 2.02 -10.53 9.19
C LEU A 87 2.59 -9.12 8.96
N ILE A 88 2.25 -8.48 7.84
CA ILE A 88 2.75 -7.14 7.51
C ILE A 88 1.92 -6.06 8.20
N TYR A 89 0.60 -6.19 8.18
CA TYR A 89 -0.34 -5.27 8.81
C TYR A 89 -1.49 -6.04 9.46
N PRO A 90 -1.52 -6.19 10.80
CA PRO A 90 -2.52 -6.99 11.50
C PRO A 90 -3.86 -6.25 11.64
N THR A 91 -4.33 -5.58 10.58
CA THR A 91 -5.58 -4.81 10.59
C THR A 91 -6.63 -5.49 9.74
N THR A 92 -7.70 -5.93 10.38
CA THR A 92 -8.90 -6.49 9.73
C THR A 92 -9.82 -5.42 9.15
N VAL A 93 -9.61 -4.15 9.50
CA VAL A 93 -10.46 -3.02 9.08
C VAL A 93 -9.65 -2.02 8.27
N SER A 94 -10.14 -1.67 7.09
CA SER A 94 -9.58 -0.57 6.30
C SER A 94 -9.81 0.74 7.03
N ARG A 95 -8.72 1.42 7.40
CA ARG A 95 -8.74 2.70 8.10
C ARG A 95 -7.90 3.72 7.33
N PRO A 96 -8.30 5.01 7.33
CA PRO A 96 -7.44 6.06 6.81
C PRO A 96 -6.11 6.05 7.56
N ARG A 97 -5.03 6.40 6.85
CA ARG A 97 -3.70 6.52 7.45
C ARG A 97 -3.69 7.67 8.48
N LEU A 98 -2.82 7.55 9.48
CA LEU A 98 -2.60 8.62 10.46
C LEU A 98 -2.17 9.91 9.76
N LEU A 99 -2.52 11.06 10.35
CA LEU A 99 -2.16 12.37 9.81
C LEU A 99 -0.64 12.49 9.58
N GLN A 100 0.17 11.98 10.51
CA GLN A 100 1.64 11.97 10.38
C GLN A 100 2.10 11.27 9.09
N HIS A 101 1.47 10.14 8.74
CA HIS A 101 1.77 9.42 7.51
C HIS A 101 1.36 10.21 6.27
N LEU A 102 0.18 10.82 6.30
CA LEU A 102 -0.28 11.69 5.21
C LEU A 102 0.68 12.87 5.01
N CYS A 103 1.13 13.51 6.09
CA CYS A 103 2.14 14.56 6.05
C CYS A 103 3.46 14.06 5.43
N ARG A 104 3.94 12.87 5.82
CA ARG A 104 5.12 12.24 5.19
C ARG A 104 4.94 12.10 3.69
N CYS A 105 3.83 11.51 3.25
CA CYS A 105 3.54 11.33 1.82
C CYS A 105 3.49 12.67 1.08
N SER A 106 2.83 13.70 1.65
CA SER A 106 2.75 15.02 1.04
C SER A 106 4.12 15.70 0.92
N ILE A 107 4.97 15.62 1.95
CA ILE A 107 6.34 16.18 1.90
C ILE A 107 7.15 15.47 0.82
N ARG A 108 7.14 14.12 0.82
CA ARG A 108 7.86 13.33 -0.19
C ARG A 108 7.37 13.63 -1.60
N GLN A 109 6.06 13.74 -1.80
CA GLN A 109 5.49 14.08 -3.10
C GLN A 109 6.02 15.43 -3.60
N ARG A 110 6.01 16.46 -2.75
CA ARG A 110 6.56 17.78 -3.14
C ARG A 110 8.05 17.73 -3.44
N LEU A 111 8.83 16.98 -2.66
CA LEU A 111 10.24 16.78 -2.96
C LEU A 111 10.44 16.03 -4.30
N ALA A 112 9.64 14.99 -4.56
CA ALA A 112 9.70 14.22 -5.80
C ALA A 112 9.37 15.09 -7.02
N GLU A 113 8.31 15.90 -6.95
CA GLU A 113 7.90 16.85 -7.99
C GLU A 113 8.97 17.90 -8.29
N ASN A 114 9.87 18.17 -7.33
CA ASN A 114 10.98 19.10 -7.49
C ASN A 114 12.33 18.40 -7.74
N TYR A 115 12.35 17.09 -8.00
CA TYR A 115 13.57 16.29 -8.18
C TYR A 115 14.54 16.38 -6.99
N GLN A 116 14.00 16.53 -5.79
CA GLN A 116 14.73 16.68 -4.54
C GLN A 116 14.71 15.41 -3.69
N LEU A 117 14.31 14.25 -4.22
CA LEU A 117 14.46 12.98 -3.51
C LEU A 117 15.66 12.18 -4.05
N PRO A 118 16.42 11.48 -3.17
CA PRO A 118 16.29 11.48 -1.70
C PRO A 118 16.98 12.69 -1.02
N ASP A 119 17.97 13.30 -1.68
CA ASP A 119 18.94 14.21 -1.05
C ASP A 119 18.34 15.50 -0.43
N GLY A 120 17.20 15.95 -0.94
CA GLY A 120 16.51 17.15 -0.45
C GLY A 120 15.90 16.99 0.92
N ILE A 121 15.68 15.77 1.41
CA ILE A 121 15.19 15.54 2.78
C ILE A 121 16.20 16.10 3.80
N GLN A 122 17.50 15.93 3.54
CA GLN A 122 18.55 16.41 4.43
C GLN A 122 18.61 17.95 4.51
N LYS A 123 18.13 18.63 3.46
CA LYS A 123 18.08 20.10 3.37
C LYS A 123 16.88 20.70 4.11
N LEU A 124 15.91 19.89 4.54
CA LEU A 124 14.78 20.37 5.33
C LEU A 124 15.25 20.84 6.72
N GLY A 125 14.64 21.89 7.25
CA GLY A 125 14.83 22.37 8.63
C GLY A 125 14.15 21.49 9.70
N LEU A 126 13.98 20.19 9.43
CA LEU A 126 13.32 19.24 10.33
C LEU A 126 14.32 18.60 11.31
N PRO A 127 13.88 18.22 12.52
CA PRO A 127 14.64 17.33 13.40
C PRO A 127 15.05 16.03 12.70
N THR A 128 16.21 15.48 13.04
CA THR A 128 16.76 14.24 12.44
C THR A 128 15.77 13.09 12.47
N LEU A 129 15.05 12.92 13.59
CA LEU A 129 14.01 11.90 13.71
C LEU A 129 12.98 12.05 12.56
N LEU A 130 12.39 13.24 12.38
CA LEU A 130 11.42 13.47 11.31
C LEU A 130 12.01 13.32 9.91
N LYS A 131 13.29 13.62 9.69
CA LYS A 131 13.97 13.36 8.41
C LYS A 131 14.02 11.87 8.11
N ASN A 132 14.47 11.05 9.04
CA ASN A 132 14.54 9.60 8.88
C ASN A 132 13.16 8.98 8.69
N TYR A 133 12.14 9.52 9.36
CA TYR A 133 10.75 9.12 9.14
C TYR A 133 10.28 9.43 7.72
N VAL A 134 10.56 10.64 7.22
CA VAL A 134 10.27 11.06 5.85
C VAL A 134 11.08 10.24 4.84
N ASP A 135 12.27 9.77 5.21
CA ASP A 135 13.13 8.92 4.36
C ASP A 135 12.74 7.43 4.35
N LEU A 136 11.60 7.08 4.96
CA LEU A 136 11.03 5.72 4.98
C LEU A 136 11.83 4.70 5.81
N GLU A 137 12.77 5.14 6.65
CA GLU A 137 13.56 4.22 7.50
C GLU A 137 12.69 3.47 8.52
N TYR A 138 11.68 4.14 9.08
CA TYR A 138 10.75 3.54 10.05
C TYR A 138 9.32 4.11 9.93
N ASP A 139 8.39 3.57 10.72
CA ASP A 139 6.99 4.01 10.86
C ASP A 139 6.73 4.73 12.19
#